data_AF-A0A9W8QZT2-F1
#
_entry.id   AF-A0A9W8QZT2-F1
#
_cell.length_a   1.000
_cell.length_b   1.000
_cell.length_c   1.000
_cell.angle_alpha   90.00
_cell.angle_beta   90.00
_cell.angle_gamma   90.00
#
_symmetry.space_group_name_H-M   'P 1'
#
loop_
_entity.id
_entity.type
_entity.pdbx_description
1 polymer ?
#
loop_
_entity_poly.entity_id
_entity_poly.type
_entity_poly.pdbx_seq_one_letter_code
_entity_poly.pdbx_strand_id
1 'polypeptide(L)'
;MFQYGISMDWVGVMIERVSGKSLDEYFKNNVFQPLGMNSVTFHPSEEAKANMAYMHRRSADEKLATTDHFYRRPLLAYGEGNKAPCAGGHGCFGKPAEFGRLISLLLNEGIDKVTGVRLLKPETVQGVYTRF
;
A
#
# COMPACT_ATOMS: atom_id res chain seq x y z
N MET A 1 -19.79 14.99 12.53
CA MET A 1 -18.35 15.34 12.68
C MET A 1 -17.53 14.19 12.12
N PHE A 2 -16.52 14.46 11.32
CA PHE A 2 -15.61 13.45 10.77
C PHE A 2 -14.42 13.23 11.72
N GLN A 3 -13.89 12.00 11.78
CA GLN A 3 -12.69 11.67 12.55
C GLN A 3 -11.81 10.69 11.75
N TYR A 4 -10.52 11.01 11.61
CA TYR A 4 -9.53 10.09 11.07
C TYR A 4 -9.23 8.97 12.08
N GLY A 5 -9.09 7.72 11.60
CA GLY A 5 -8.87 6.56 12.46
C GLY A 5 -8.68 5.26 11.69
N ILE A 6 -8.83 4.13 12.41
CA ILE A 6 -8.53 2.76 11.94
C ILE A 6 -9.60 2.16 11.00
N SER A 7 -10.52 2.98 10.47
CA SER A 7 -11.64 2.49 9.66
C SER A 7 -11.17 1.76 8.40
N MET A 8 -10.06 2.19 7.80
CA MET A 8 -9.48 1.54 6.63
C MET A 8 -8.96 0.14 6.92
N ASP A 9 -8.50 -0.15 8.14
CA ASP A 9 -8.06 -1.49 8.52
C ASP A 9 -9.25 -2.45 8.61
N TRP A 10 -10.40 -1.97 9.08
CA TRP A 10 -11.65 -2.72 9.03
C TRP A 10 -12.14 -2.96 7.59
N VAL A 11 -11.94 -2.00 6.68
CA VAL A 11 -12.18 -2.22 5.25
C VAL A 11 -11.27 -3.34 4.72
N GLY A 12 -10.00 -3.38 5.12
CA GLY A 12 -9.10 -4.49 4.82
C GLY A 12 -9.65 -5.84 5.28
N VAL A 13 -10.10 -5.95 6.53
CA VAL A 13 -10.73 -7.17 7.07
C VAL A 13 -11.98 -7.57 6.29
N MET A 14 -12.80 -6.59 5.86
CA MET A 14 -13.97 -6.88 5.03
C MET A 14 -13.58 -7.46 3.66
N ILE A 15 -12.54 -6.92 3.03
CA ILE A 15 -12.00 -7.46 1.76
C ILE A 15 -11.57 -8.91 1.96
N GLU A 16 -10.83 -9.21 3.03
CA GLU A 16 -10.35 -10.57 3.30
C GLU A 16 -11.52 -11.55 3.48
N ARG A 17 -12.54 -11.16 4.27
CA ARG A 17 -13.70 -12.02 4.54
C ARG A 17 -14.56 -12.26 3.30
N VAL A 18 -14.79 -11.23 2.49
CA VAL A 18 -15.64 -11.35 1.29
C VAL A 18 -14.92 -12.10 0.17
N SER A 19 -13.60 -11.92 0.04
CA SER A 19 -12.83 -12.54 -1.03
C SER A 19 -12.28 -13.94 -0.69
N GLY A 20 -12.19 -14.28 0.59
CA GLY A 20 -11.53 -15.51 1.07
C GLY A 20 -10.00 -15.51 0.86
N LYS A 21 -9.40 -14.37 0.52
CA LYS A 21 -7.97 -14.19 0.28
C LYS A 21 -7.37 -13.32 1.37
N SER A 22 -6.07 -13.49 1.66
CA SER A 22 -5.36 -12.50 2.47
C SER A 22 -5.32 -11.13 1.76
N LEU A 23 -5.19 -10.05 2.52
CA LEU A 23 -5.13 -8.70 1.94
C LEU A 23 -3.94 -8.53 0.98
N ASP A 24 -2.79 -9.14 1.31
CA ASP A 24 -1.60 -9.24 0.46
C ASP A 24 -1.94 -9.86 -0.90
N GLU A 25 -2.56 -11.04 -0.90
CA GLU A 25 -2.95 -11.74 -2.13
C GLU A 25 -4.02 -10.99 -2.92
N TYR A 26 -4.99 -10.37 -2.23
CA TYR A 26 -6.01 -9.60 -2.90
C TYR A 26 -5.41 -8.38 -3.61
N PHE A 27 -4.57 -7.61 -2.92
CA PHE A 27 -3.96 -6.41 -3.49
C PHE A 27 -3.00 -6.77 -4.62
N LYS A 28 -2.18 -7.82 -4.43
CA LYS A 28 -1.28 -8.33 -5.47
C LYS A 28 -2.03 -8.70 -6.75
N ASN A 29 -3.07 -9.52 -6.64
CA ASN A 29 -3.78 -10.06 -7.81
C ASN A 29 -4.71 -9.05 -8.47
N ASN A 30 -5.35 -8.17 -7.69
CA ASN A 30 -6.41 -7.30 -8.19
C ASN A 30 -5.98 -5.85 -8.39
N VAL A 31 -4.80 -5.44 -7.92
CA VAL A 31 -4.32 -4.05 -8.04
C VAL A 31 -2.90 -4.00 -8.58
N PHE A 32 -1.94 -4.63 -7.89
CA PHE A 32 -0.53 -4.42 -8.21
C PHE A 32 -0.09 -5.12 -9.50
N GLN A 33 -0.39 -6.42 -9.66
CA GLN A 33 -0.03 -7.17 -10.86
C GLN A 33 -0.72 -6.65 -12.13
N PRO A 34 -2.04 -6.35 -12.15
CA PRO A 34 -2.69 -5.79 -13.33
C PRO A 34 -2.05 -4.47 -13.79
N LEU A 35 -1.55 -3.67 -12.84
CA LEU A 35 -0.87 -2.42 -13.13
C LEU A 35 0.64 -2.59 -13.36
N GLY A 36 1.19 -3.79 -13.23
CA GLY A 36 2.63 -4.03 -13.33
C GLY A 36 3.44 -3.30 -12.24
N MET A 37 2.87 -3.14 -11.04
CA MET A 37 3.52 -2.54 -9.87
C MET A 37 4.24 -3.64 -9.08
N ASN A 38 5.46 -3.98 -9.50
CA ASN A 38 6.18 -5.14 -8.97
C ASN A 38 6.95 -4.85 -7.68
N SER A 39 7.14 -3.57 -7.33
CA SER A 39 7.82 -3.18 -6.09
C SER A 39 6.88 -3.07 -4.89
N VAL A 40 5.57 -2.93 -5.12
CA VAL A 40 4.60 -2.71 -4.04
C VAL A 40 4.25 -4.02 -3.34
N THR A 41 4.49 -4.07 -2.03
CA THR A 41 4.30 -5.28 -1.22
C THR A 41 4.14 -4.94 0.26
N PHE A 42 3.44 -5.80 1.02
CA PHE A 42 3.45 -5.78 2.49
C PHE A 42 4.69 -6.47 3.08
N HIS A 43 5.38 -7.28 2.27
CA HIS A 43 6.51 -8.12 2.68
C HIS A 43 7.69 -7.88 1.72
N PRO A 44 8.56 -6.90 2.01
CA PRO A 44 9.69 -6.58 1.14
C PRO A 44 10.73 -7.71 1.13
N SER A 45 11.32 -7.97 -0.05
CA SER A 45 12.46 -8.89 -0.21
C SER A 45 13.73 -8.35 0.43
N GLU A 46 14.75 -9.19 0.63
CA GLU A 46 16.06 -8.73 1.16
C GLU A 46 16.69 -7.65 0.26
N GLU A 47 16.54 -7.75 -1.06
CA GLU A 47 16.99 -6.71 -1.99
C GLU A 47 16.24 -5.38 -1.78
N ALA A 48 14.93 -5.43 -1.57
CA ALA A 48 14.13 -4.23 -1.29
C ALA A 48 14.49 -3.62 0.07
N LYS A 49 14.78 -4.47 1.09
CA LYS A 49 15.28 -4.02 2.40
C LYS A 49 16.63 -3.33 2.28
N ALA A 50 17.56 -3.87 1.48
CA ALA A 50 18.88 -3.29 1.25
C ALA A 50 18.84 -1.91 0.56
N ASN A 51 17.81 -1.65 -0.25
CA ASN A 51 17.60 -0.38 -0.95
C ASN A 51 16.58 0.54 -0.27
N MET A 52 16.17 0.23 0.96
CA MET A 52 15.12 0.96 1.66
C MET A 52 15.63 2.31 2.18
N ALA A 53 14.82 3.36 2.01
CA ALA A 53 15.12 4.66 2.59
C ALA A 53 15.07 4.61 4.13
N TYR A 54 16.05 5.24 4.79
CA TYR A 54 16.08 5.34 6.24
C TYR A 54 15.01 6.29 6.77
N MET A 55 14.33 5.86 7.85
CA MET A 55 13.50 6.78 8.64
C MET A 55 14.39 7.61 9.55
N HIS A 56 14.04 8.89 9.70
CA HIS A 56 14.72 9.80 10.58
C HIS A 56 13.71 10.41 11.56
N ARG A 57 14.15 10.65 12.79
CA ARG A 57 13.36 11.32 13.81
C ARG A 57 14.15 12.50 14.37
N ARG A 58 13.46 13.61 14.57
CA ARG A 58 14.01 14.75 15.30
C ARG A 58 13.96 14.45 16.80
N SER A 59 15.10 14.54 17.46
CA SER A 59 15.23 14.41 18.91
C SER A 59 14.85 15.72 19.62
N ALA A 60 14.73 15.66 20.94
CA ALA A 60 14.41 16.83 21.77
C ALA A 60 15.49 17.92 21.72
N ASP A 61 16.74 17.56 21.40
CA ASP A 61 17.85 18.49 21.17
C ASP A 61 17.93 18.98 19.70
N GLU A 62 16.81 18.89 18.97
CA GLU A 62 16.62 19.33 17.58
C GLU A 62 17.47 18.65 16.50
N LYS A 63 18.27 17.65 16.86
CA LYS A 63 19.08 16.90 15.90
C LYS A 63 18.23 15.88 15.14
N LEU A 64 18.64 15.61 13.90
CA LEU A 64 18.04 14.57 13.07
C LEU A 64 18.94 13.34 13.13
N ALA A 65 18.37 12.20 13.53
CA ALA A 65 19.08 10.92 13.53
C ALA A 65 18.22 9.83 12.88
N THR A 66 18.88 8.81 12.34
CA THR A 66 18.19 7.61 11.87
C THR A 66 17.45 6.92 13.02
N THR A 67 16.33 6.28 12.71
CA THR A 67 15.54 5.52 13.68
C THR A 67 15.04 4.23 13.04
N ASP A 68 14.61 3.29 13.87
CA ASP A 68 13.97 2.06 13.40
C ASP A 68 12.73 2.40 12.58
N HIS A 69 12.51 1.63 11.52
CA HIS A 69 11.32 1.77 10.70
C HIS A 69 10.07 1.45 11.52
N PHE A 70 9.03 2.30 11.47
CA PHE A 70 7.80 2.10 12.27
C PHE A 70 7.11 0.76 11.96
N TYR A 71 7.19 0.28 10.71
CA TYR A 71 6.75 -1.05 10.31
C TYR A 71 7.87 -2.08 10.42
N ARG A 72 8.40 -2.27 11.63
CA ARG A 72 9.55 -3.17 11.87
C ARG A 72 9.21 -4.65 11.68
N ARG A 73 7.99 -5.07 12.03
CA ARG A 73 7.58 -6.48 12.00
C ARG A 73 7.66 -7.11 10.59
N PRO A 74 7.15 -6.48 9.51
CA PRO A 74 7.37 -6.98 8.14
C PRO A 74 8.86 -7.03 7.72
N LEU A 75 9.72 -6.19 8.29
CA LEU A 75 11.15 -6.15 7.95
C LEU A 75 11.95 -7.24 8.67
N LEU A 76 11.52 -7.61 9.88
CA LEU A 76 12.13 -8.67 10.70
C LEU A 76 11.50 -10.05 10.49
N ALA A 77 10.34 -10.13 9.84
CA ALA A 77 9.69 -11.39 9.54
C ALA A 77 10.62 -12.26 8.67
N TYR A 78 11.17 -13.32 9.27
CA TYR A 78 12.00 -14.33 8.62
C TYR A 78 11.22 -15.65 8.54
N GLY A 79 11.19 -16.26 7.35
CA GLY A 79 10.73 -17.64 7.12
C GLY A 79 9.32 -17.79 6.54
N GLU A 80 9.07 -18.94 5.91
CA GLU A 80 7.75 -19.35 5.44
C GLU A 80 6.80 -19.54 6.64
N GLY A 81 5.67 -18.84 6.64
CA GLY A 81 4.62 -18.96 7.66
C GLY A 81 4.56 -17.83 8.70
N ASN A 82 5.57 -16.95 8.79
CA ASN A 82 5.56 -15.81 9.74
C ASN A 82 5.36 -14.47 9.03
N LYS A 83 4.31 -14.35 8.22
CA LYS A 83 3.94 -13.07 7.60
C LYS A 83 3.38 -12.13 8.66
N ALA A 84 3.89 -10.89 8.68
CA ALA A 84 3.28 -9.83 9.46
C ALA A 84 1.82 -9.60 9.02
N PRO A 85 0.89 -9.23 9.93
CA PRO A 85 -0.46 -8.88 9.52
C PRO A 85 -0.43 -7.69 8.56
N CYS A 86 -1.27 -7.75 7.51
CA CYS A 86 -1.48 -6.66 6.57
C CYS A 86 -2.57 -5.73 7.10
N ALA A 87 -2.47 -4.44 6.76
CA ALA A 87 -3.40 -3.42 7.22
C ALA A 87 -3.97 -2.66 6.01
N GLY A 88 -5.23 -2.24 6.11
CA GLY A 88 -5.92 -1.56 5.00
C GLY A 88 -5.58 -0.08 4.90
N GLY A 89 -5.16 0.54 6.02
CA GLY A 89 -4.77 1.95 6.07
C GLY A 89 -3.28 2.20 5.88
N HIS A 90 -2.42 1.19 5.99
CA HIS A 90 -0.97 1.36 6.01
C HIS A 90 -0.17 0.07 5.75
N GLY A 91 1.17 0.15 5.72
CA GLY A 91 2.06 -1.01 5.79
C GLY A 91 2.59 -1.54 4.46
N CYS A 92 2.16 -0.99 3.31
CA CYS A 92 2.80 -1.25 2.03
C CYS A 92 4.14 -0.53 1.93
N PHE A 93 5.11 -1.22 1.35
CA PHE A 93 6.38 -0.68 0.85
C PHE A 93 6.28 -0.59 -0.68
N GLY A 94 7.04 0.31 -1.30
CA GLY A 94 7.06 0.41 -2.76
C GLY A 94 7.93 1.57 -3.26
N LYS A 95 8.17 1.58 -4.57
CA LYS A 95 8.88 2.68 -5.23
C LYS A 95 7.93 3.86 -5.46
N PRO A 96 8.36 5.12 -5.22
CA PRO A 96 7.51 6.30 -5.44
C PRO A 96 6.91 6.38 -6.85
N ALA A 97 7.67 5.95 -7.87
CA ALA A 97 7.20 5.93 -9.25
C ALA A 97 5.95 5.04 -9.44
N GLU A 98 5.88 3.89 -8.76
CA GLU A 98 4.73 2.99 -8.86
C GLU A 98 3.51 3.53 -8.10
N PHE A 99 3.71 4.25 -6.99
CA PHE A 99 2.60 4.97 -6.32
C PHE A 99 2.01 6.07 -7.23
N GLY A 100 2.87 6.78 -7.98
CA GLY A 100 2.43 7.73 -9.00
C GLY A 100 1.52 7.11 -10.07
N ARG A 101 1.64 5.81 -10.34
CA ARG A 101 0.76 5.10 -11.30
C ARG A 101 -0.68 4.99 -10.78
N LEU A 102 -0.88 4.77 -9.47
CA LEU A 102 -2.23 4.77 -8.87
C LEU A 102 -2.89 6.14 -8.97
N ILE A 103 -2.13 7.21 -8.71
CA ILE A 103 -2.62 8.59 -8.87
C ILE A 103 -3.02 8.84 -10.32
N SER A 104 -2.13 8.50 -11.26
CA SER A 104 -2.38 8.63 -12.70
C SER A 104 -3.60 7.84 -13.14
N LEU A 105 -3.81 6.62 -12.64
CA LEU A 105 -4.97 5.80 -12.94
C LEU A 105 -6.28 6.49 -12.54
N LEU A 106 -6.34 7.11 -11.36
CA LEU A 106 -7.52 7.87 -10.93
C LEU A 106 -7.74 9.12 -11.79
N LEU A 107 -6.67 9.84 -12.16
CA LEU A 107 -6.76 10.99 -13.07
C LEU A 107 -7.23 10.59 -14.48
N ASN A 108 -6.96 9.36 -14.89
CA ASN A 108 -7.34 8.81 -16.19
C ASN A 108 -8.63 7.98 -16.10
N GLU A 109 -9.58 8.33 -15.22
CA GLU A 109 -10.89 7.67 -15.14
C GLU A 109 -10.81 6.14 -14.96
N GLY A 110 -9.78 5.66 -14.27
CA GLY A 110 -9.62 4.26 -13.90
C GLY A 110 -8.82 3.40 -14.89
N ILE A 111 -8.23 3.99 -15.93
CA ILE A 111 -7.32 3.29 -16.86
C ILE A 111 -5.86 3.67 -16.64
N ASP A 112 -4.98 2.67 -16.52
CA ASP A 112 -3.53 2.89 -16.57
C ASP A 112 -3.07 3.03 -18.02
N LYS A 113 -2.51 4.19 -18.36
CA LYS A 113 -2.09 4.49 -19.74
C LYS A 113 -0.85 3.71 -20.18
N VAL A 114 -0.10 3.13 -19.25
CA VAL A 114 1.11 2.35 -19.55
C VAL A 114 0.75 0.91 -19.93
N THR A 115 -0.09 0.24 -19.15
CA THR A 115 -0.52 -1.15 -19.42
C THR A 115 -1.77 -1.24 -20.29
N GLY A 116 -2.57 -0.17 -20.38
CA GLY A 116 -3.90 -0.18 -21.01
C GLY A 116 -4.99 -0.84 -20.14
N VAL A 117 -4.65 -1.31 -18.93
CA VAL A 117 -5.61 -1.97 -18.04
C VAL A 117 -6.58 -0.95 -17.45
N ARG A 118 -7.88 -1.23 -17.57
CA ARG A 118 -8.94 -0.54 -16.84
C ARG A 118 -9.21 -1.25 -15.52
N LEU A 119 -8.76 -0.64 -14.42
CA LEU A 119 -8.99 -1.16 -13.08
C LEU A 119 -10.34 -0.75 -12.51
N LEU A 120 -10.76 0.49 -12.80
CA LEU A 120 -12.01 1.07 -12.33
C LEU A 120 -12.82 1.60 -13.52
N LYS A 121 -14.15 1.54 -13.41
CA LYS A 121 -15.04 2.21 -14.37
C LYS A 121 -15.00 3.74 -14.14
N PRO A 122 -15.21 4.57 -15.17
CA PRO A 122 -15.23 6.03 -15.00
C PRO A 122 -16.20 6.51 -13.92
N GLU A 123 -17.39 5.90 -13.84
CA GLU A 123 -18.41 6.27 -12.85
C GLU A 123 -17.98 5.92 -11.43
N THR A 124 -17.22 4.84 -11.25
CA THR A 124 -16.62 4.47 -9.96
C THR A 124 -15.59 5.51 -9.51
N VAL A 125 -14.77 6.00 -10.45
CA VAL A 125 -13.77 7.05 -10.17
C VAL A 125 -14.46 8.37 -9.83
N GLN A 126 -15.50 8.75 -10.55
CA GLN A 126 -16.29 9.95 -10.24
C GLN A 126 -16.89 9.89 -8.83
N GLY A 127 -17.34 8.71 -8.39
CA GLY A 127 -17.85 8.49 -7.04
C GLY A 127 -16.83 8.81 -5.94
N VAL A 128 -15.53 8.61 -6.18
CA VAL A 128 -14.45 8.92 -5.22
C VAL A 128 -14.34 10.43 -4.96
N TYR A 129 -14.67 11.27 -5.94
CA TYR A 129 -14.54 12.73 -5.84
C TYR A 129 -15.82 13.45 -5.41
N THR A 130 -16.93 12.72 -5.30
CA THR A 130 -18.23 13.31 -4.96
C THR A 130 -18.32 13.58 -3.45
N ARG A 131 -18.70 14.81 -3.08
CA ARG A 131 -18.95 15.17 -1.67
C ARG A 131 -20.39 14.78 -1.29
N PHE A 132 -20.53 14.14 -0.15
CA PHE A 132 -21.82 13.81 0.49
C PHE A 132 -22.15 14.81 1.59
#